data_AF-A0A7V8ZC33-F1
#
_entry.id   AF-A0A7V8ZC33-F1
#
_cell.length_a   1.000
_cell.length_b   1.000
_cell.length_c   1.000
_cell.angle_alpha   90.00
_cell.angle_beta   90.00
_cell.angle_gamma   90.00
#
_symmetry.space_group_name_H-M   'P 1'
#
loop_
_entity.id
_entity.type
_entity.pdbx_description
1 polymer ?
#
loop_
_entity_poly.entity_id
_entity_poly.type
_entity_poly.pdbx_seq_one_letter_code
_entity_poly.pdbx_strand_id
1 'polypeptide(L)'
;MNVDFEAELSCAVSAYRRLPSFNALIHRLASHLLWLARPGDALLLPESWPEYLQSEARRRGVELLSPTRAEPQRGYKSERVWL
;
A
#
# COMPACT_ATOMS: atom_id res chain seq x y z
N MET A 1 17.44 1.00 -19.96
CA MET A 1 17.15 0.59 -18.57
C MET A 1 18.45 -0.01 -18.04
N ASN A 2 19.02 0.57 -16.97
CA ASN A 2 20.36 0.18 -16.51
C ASN A 2 20.27 -1.08 -15.62
N VAL A 3 20.95 -2.16 -16.02
CA VAL A 3 20.90 -3.47 -15.36
C VAL A 3 21.48 -3.39 -13.95
N ASP A 4 22.43 -2.49 -13.73
CA ASP A 4 23.07 -2.27 -12.43
C ASP A 4 22.10 -1.65 -11.40
N PHE A 5 21.15 -0.83 -11.86
CA PHE A 5 20.16 -0.20 -11.00
C PHE A 5 19.12 -1.20 -10.45
N GLU A 6 18.67 -2.12 -11.31
CA GLU A 6 17.76 -3.21 -10.91
C GLU A 6 18.46 -4.20 -9.96
N ALA A 7 19.76 -4.42 -10.15
CA ALA A 7 20.57 -5.26 -9.28
C ALA A 7 20.73 -4.66 -7.86
N GLU A 8 21.00 -3.35 -7.75
CA GLU A 8 21.06 -2.64 -6.46
C GLU A 8 19.72 -2.66 -5.72
N LEU A 9 18.60 -2.46 -6.42
CA LEU A 9 17.25 -2.57 -5.85
C LEU A 9 16.94 -4.01 -5.38
N SER A 10 17.40 -5.02 -6.12
CA SER A 10 17.20 -6.43 -5.77
C SER A 10 18.08 -6.90 -4.61
N CYS A 11 19.22 -6.25 -4.36
CA CYS A 11 20.09 -6.56 -3.23
C CYS A 11 19.51 -6.04 -1.90
N ALA A 12 18.66 -5.01 -1.95
CA ALA A 12 17.96 -4.45 -0.80
C ALA A 12 16.68 -5.22 -0.41
N VAL A 13 16.51 -6.47 -0.84
CA VAL A 13 15.43 -7.36 -0.37
C VAL A 13 15.76 -7.93 1.02
N SER A 14 16.43 -7.15 1.88
CA SER A 14 16.16 -7.29 3.31
C SER A 14 14.72 -6.84 3.50
N ALA A 15 13.85 -7.69 4.04
CA ALA A 15 12.46 -7.34 4.28
C ALA A 15 12.42 -5.97 4.97
N TYR A 16 11.89 -4.95 4.27
CA TYR A 16 11.84 -3.59 4.79
C TYR A 16 11.15 -3.62 6.16
N ARG A 17 11.94 -3.52 7.22
CA ARG A 17 11.44 -3.67 8.58
C ARG A 17 10.86 -2.33 9.00
N ARG A 18 9.56 -2.16 8.75
CA ARG A 18 8.82 -0.97 9.21
C ARG A 18 8.99 -0.82 10.71
N LEU A 19 9.56 0.31 11.11
CA LEU A 19 9.61 0.70 12.51
C LEU A 19 8.18 1.04 12.99
N PRO A 20 7.81 0.72 14.23
CA PRO A 20 6.50 1.08 14.78
C PRO A 20 6.17 2.58 14.70
N SER A 21 7.19 3.44 14.77
CA SER A 21 7.07 4.89 14.59
C SER A 21 6.51 5.29 13.23
N PHE A 22 6.73 4.46 12.21
CA PHE A 22 6.24 4.71 10.85
C PHE A 22 4.72 4.51 10.76
N ASN A 23 4.17 3.51 11.46
CA ASN A 23 2.71 3.32 11.52
C ASN A 23 2.05 4.53 12.19
N ALA A 24 2.61 5.01 13.32
CA ALA A 24 2.10 6.19 14.00
C ALA A 24 2.11 7.44 13.09
N LEU A 25 3.16 7.61 12.29
CA LEU A 25 3.23 8.69 11.29
C LEU A 25 2.15 8.53 10.20
N ILE A 26 2.03 7.32 9.64
CA ILE A 26 1.03 6.98 8.64
C ILE A 26 -0.38 7.29 9.16
N HIS A 27 -0.68 6.95 10.41
CA HIS A 27 -1.97 7.28 11.04
C HIS A 27 -2.22 8.78 11.20
N ARG A 28 -1.19 9.57 11.54
CA ARG A 28 -1.31 11.03 11.61
C ARG A 28 -1.55 11.65 10.24
N LEU A 29 -0.96 11.08 9.19
CA LEU A 29 -1.11 11.55 7.81
C LEU A 29 -2.41 11.09 7.16
N ALA A 30 -3.04 10.01 7.64
CA ALA A 30 -4.25 9.45 7.06
C ALA A 30 -5.38 10.46 6.86
N SER A 31 -5.62 11.33 7.84
CA SER A 31 -6.63 12.40 7.74
C SER A 31 -6.28 13.44 6.67
N HIS A 32 -5.01 13.79 6.56
CA HIS A 32 -4.50 14.74 5.57
C HIS A 32 -4.55 14.16 4.16
N LEU A 33 -4.22 12.88 4.00
CA LEU A 33 -4.31 12.17 2.72
C LEU A 33 -5.76 12.05 2.27
N LEU A 34 -6.68 11.72 3.19
CA LEU A 34 -8.10 11.74 2.89
C LEU A 34 -8.59 13.15 2.51
N TRP A 35 -8.03 14.19 3.13
CA TRP A 35 -8.35 15.56 2.79
C TRP A 35 -7.93 15.93 1.36
N LEU A 36 -6.81 15.40 0.88
CA LEU A 36 -6.28 15.63 -0.47
C LEU A 36 -6.91 14.72 -1.55
N ALA A 37 -7.45 13.57 -1.16
CA ALA A 37 -8.01 12.57 -2.07
C ALA A 37 -9.25 13.09 -2.82
N ARG A 38 -9.37 12.72 -4.09
CA ARG A 38 -10.51 13.06 -4.94
C ARG A 38 -11.54 11.92 -4.95
N PRO A 39 -12.81 12.20 -5.31
CA PRO A 39 -13.78 11.14 -5.52
C PRO A 39 -13.28 10.12 -6.55
N GLY A 40 -13.36 8.83 -6.23
CA GLY A 40 -12.82 7.73 -7.04
C GLY A 40 -11.39 7.30 -6.68
N ASP A 41 -10.68 8.06 -5.84
CA ASP A 41 -9.37 7.63 -5.32
C ASP A 41 -9.53 6.52 -4.27
N ALA A 42 -8.47 5.73 -4.08
CA ALA A 42 -8.40 4.70 -3.06
C ALA A 42 -7.20 4.93 -2.12
N LEU A 43 -7.44 4.82 -0.80
CA LEU A 43 -6.40 4.92 0.22
C LEU A 43 -6.22 3.58 0.93
N LEU A 44 -4.96 3.16 1.07
CA LEU A 44 -4.58 1.94 1.77
C LEU A 44 -3.82 2.29 3.05
N LEU A 45 -4.27 1.72 4.17
CA LEU A 45 -3.53 1.75 5.44
C LEU A 45 -3.19 0.34 5.90
N PRO A 46 -2.07 0.15 6.62
CA PRO A 46 -1.67 -1.15 7.18
C PRO A 46 -2.51 -1.58 8.40
N GLU A 47 -3.27 -0.68 9.00
CA GLU A 47 -4.14 -0.95 10.15
C GLU A 47 -5.58 -0.56 9.78
N SER A 48 -6.54 -0.96 10.63
CA SER A 48 -7.95 -0.62 10.43
C SER A 48 -8.17 0.90 10.48
N TRP A 49 -9.00 1.39 9.57
CA TRP A 49 -9.38 2.80 9.53
C TRP A 49 -10.27 3.15 10.72
N PRO A 50 -10.00 4.25 11.46
CA PRO A 50 -10.92 4.80 12.44
C PRO A 50 -12.30 5.09 11.85
N GLU A 51 -13.38 4.85 12.60
CA GLU A 51 -14.77 5.00 12.12
C GLU A 51 -15.10 6.40 11.58
N TYR A 52 -14.53 7.44 12.20
CA TYR A 52 -14.72 8.82 11.75
C TYR A 52 -14.12 9.06 10.35
N LEU A 53 -12.98 8.44 10.02
CA LEU A 53 -12.38 8.52 8.68
C LEU A 53 -13.14 7.67 7.66
N GLN A 54 -13.72 6.54 8.07
CA GLN A 54 -14.56 5.74 7.19
C GLN A 54 -15.81 6.50 6.74
N SER A 55 -16.45 7.20 7.68
CA SER A 55 -17.62 8.04 7.40
C SER A 55 -17.27 9.19 6.45
N GLU A 56 -16.13 9.84 6.70
CA GLU A 56 -15.63 10.94 5.86
C GLU A 56 -15.25 10.46 4.45
N ALA A 57 -14.62 9.30 4.31
CA ALA A 57 -14.26 8.74 3.00
C ALA A 57 -15.49 8.38 2.17
N ARG A 58 -16.51 7.78 2.79
CA ARG A 58 -17.80 7.53 2.12
C ARG A 58 -18.45 8.82 1.62
N ARG A 59 -18.46 9.86 2.46
CA ARG A 59 -18.99 11.18 2.10
C ARG A 59 -18.28 11.79 0.90
N ARG A 60 -16.97 11.55 0.78
CA ARG A 60 -16.13 12.06 -0.31
C ARG A 60 -16.05 11.15 -1.54
N GLY A 61 -16.64 9.96 -1.49
CA GLY A 61 -16.51 8.97 -2.56
C GLY A 61 -15.08 8.42 -2.71
N VAL A 62 -14.32 8.37 -1.61
CA VAL A 62 -12.97 7.78 -1.57
C VAL A 62 -13.07 6.36 -1.05
N GLU A 63 -12.44 5.41 -1.73
CA GLU A 63 -12.41 4.02 -1.31
C GLU A 63 -11.33 3.79 -0.25
N LEU A 64 -11.67 3.17 0.87
CA LEU A 64 -10.70 2.78 1.89
C LEU A 64 -10.39 1.30 1.75
N LEU A 65 -9.16 0.99 1.39
CA LEU A 65 -8.67 -0.37 1.26
C LEU A 65 -8.15 -0.87 2.61
N SER A 66 -8.53 -2.09 2.95
CA SER A 66 -7.96 -2.85 4.06
C SER A 66 -6.78 -3.68 3.56
N PRO A 67 -5.72 -3.86 4.36
CA PRO A 67 -4.54 -4.60 3.95
C PRO A 67 -4.85 -6.08 3.64
N THR A 68 -5.87 -6.66 4.29
CA THR A 68 -6.38 -8.00 3.99
C THR A 68 -6.99 -8.13 2.58
N ARG A 69 -7.43 -7.02 1.97
CA ARG A 69 -7.91 -6.97 0.58
C ARG A 69 -6.81 -6.70 -0.43
N ALA A 70 -5.68 -6.16 0.01
CA ALA A 70 -4.54 -5.80 -0.84
C ALA A 70 -3.52 -6.93 -0.96
N GLU A 71 -3.98 -8.20 -1.01
CA GLU A 71 -3.10 -9.27 -1.46
C GLU A 71 -2.70 -9.00 -2.91
N PRO A 72 -1.39 -8.94 -3.22
CA PRO A 72 -0.97 -8.90 -4.60
C PRO A 72 -1.35 -10.24 -5.25
N GLN A 73 -2.34 -10.23 -6.15
CA GLN A 73 -2.44 -11.29 -7.13
C GLN A 73 -1.14 -11.32 -7.92
N ARG A 74 -0.22 -12.23 -7.61
CA ARG A 74 0.82 -12.69 -8.53
C ARG A 74 1.36 -14.05 -8.11
N GLY A 75 0.51 -15.05 -8.30
CA GLY A 75 0.99 -16.37 -8.72
C GLY A 75 1.50 -16.26 -10.16
N TYR A 76 2.79 -16.02 -10.35
CA TYR A 76 3.43 -16.40 -11.61
C TYR A 76 3.76 -17.89 -11.53
N LYS A 77 2.88 -18.72 -12.10
CA LYS A 77 3.27 -20.06 -12.55
C LYS A 77 4.40 -19.88 -13.55
N SER A 78 5.62 -20.16 -13.13
CA SER A 78 6.74 -20.34 -14.05
C SER A 78 6.59 -21.72 -14.67
N GLU A 79 5.90 -21.80 -15.80
CA GLU A 79 5.96 -22.98 -16.67
C GLU A 79 7.39 -23.09 -17.20
N ARG A 80 8.18 -23.97 -16.57
CA ARG A 80 9.44 -24.44 -17.14
C ARG A 80 9.11 -25.31 -18.35
N VAL A 81 9.15 -24.72 -19.54
CA VAL A 81 9.33 -25.47 -20.79
C VAL A 81 10.82 -25.69 -20.95
N TRP A 82 11.29 -26.91 -20.67
CA TRP A 82 12.60 -27.38 -21.11
C TRP A 82 12.44 -27.89 -22.54
N LEU A 83 13.13 -27.25 -23.49
CA LEU A 83 13.49 -27.84 -24.78
C LEU A 83 14.90 -28.44 -24.65
#